data_AF-A0AAU4GV51-F1
#
_entry.id   AF-A0AAU4GV51-F1
#
_cell.length_a   1.000
_cell.length_b   1.000
_cell.length_c   1.000
_cell.angle_alpha   90.00
_cell.angle_beta   90.00
_cell.angle_gamma   90.00
#
_symmetry.space_group_name_H-M   'P 1'
#
loop_
_entity.id
_entity.type
_entity.pdbx_description
1 polymer ?
#
loop_
_entity_poly.entity_id
_entity_poly.type
_entity_poly.pdbx_seq_one_letter_code
_entity_poly.pdbx_strand_id
1 'polypeptide(L)' 'MAVPKRKMSRSNTRHRRAQWKATTPTLVPVTVDGVRHLVPQRLAKAYERGLLRPEN' A
#
# COMPACT_ATOMS: atom_id res chain seq x y z
N MET A 1 -30.24 -15.65 -13.52
CA MET A 1 -28.83 -15.32 -13.23
C MET A 1 -28.25 -14.55 -14.40
N ALA A 2 -27.54 -13.44 -14.16
CA ALA A 2 -26.90 -12.68 -15.23
C ALA A 2 -25.57 -13.34 -15.63
N VAL A 3 -25.38 -13.60 -16.92
CA VAL A 3 -24.13 -14.15 -17.47
C VAL A 3 -23.61 -13.28 -18.62
N PRO A 4 -22.28 -13.19 -18.83
CA PRO A 4 -21.74 -12.44 -19.95
C PRO A 4 -22.13 -13.08 -21.29
N LYS A 5 -22.84 -12.34 -22.14
CA LYS A 5 -23.25 -12.82 -23.47
C LYS A 5 -22.10 -12.85 -24.48
N ARG A 6 -21.11 -11.97 -24.31
CA ARG A 6 -20.01 -11.75 -25.26
C ARG A 6 -18.67 -11.66 -24.54
N LYS A 7 -17.60 -12.05 -25.24
CA LYS A 7 -16.23 -11.83 -24.79
C LYS A 7 -15.92 -10.32 -24.84
N MET A 8 -15.41 -9.79 -23.73
CA MET A 8 -14.99 -8.39 -23.65
C MET A 8 -13.77 -8.14 -24.55
N SER A 9 -13.74 -6.98 -25.22
CA SER A 9 -12.62 -6.62 -26.10
C SER A 9 -11.29 -6.57 -25.33
N ARG A 10 -10.18 -6.76 -26.04
CA ARG A 10 -8.83 -6.66 -25.45
C ARG A 10 -8.58 -5.29 -24.85
N SER A 11 -9.03 -4.23 -25.53
CA SER A 11 -8.87 -2.84 -25.07
C SER A 11 -9.60 -2.62 -23.74
N ASN A 12 -10.88 -2.97 -23.66
CA ASN A 12 -11.69 -2.79 -22.44
C ASN A 12 -11.16 -3.62 -21.26
N THR A 13 -10.71 -4.84 -21.55
CA THR A 13 -10.12 -5.71 -20.51
C THR A 13 -8.82 -5.12 -19.96
N ARG A 14 -7.94 -4.59 -20.84
CA ARG A 14 -6.69 -3.95 -20.43
C ARG A 14 -6.95 -2.65 -19.68
N HIS A 15 -7.87 -1.83 -20.16
CA HIS A 15 -8.25 -0.59 -19.51
C HIS A 15 -8.74 -0.82 -18.07
N ARG A 16 -9.65 -1.78 -17.86
CA ARG A 16 -10.13 -2.13 -16.51
C ARG A 16 -9.01 -2.65 -15.62
N ARG A 17 -8.16 -3.55 -16.12
CA ARG A 17 -7.03 -4.11 -15.35
C ARG A 17 -6.00 -3.04 -14.96
N ALA A 18 -5.76 -2.05 -15.82
CA ALA A 18 -4.81 -0.99 -15.54
C ALA A 18 -5.22 -0.07 -14.37
N GLN A 19 -6.49 -0.08 -13.97
CA GLN A 19 -6.96 0.63 -12.77
C GLN A 19 -6.70 -0.15 -11.47
N TRP A 20 -6.44 -1.46 -11.57
CA TRP A 20 -6.08 -2.25 -10.41
C TRP A 20 -4.60 -2.04 -10.08
N LYS A 21 -4.35 -0.97 -9.33
CA LYS A 21 -3.04 -0.52 -8.86
C LYS A 21 -3.11 -0.22 -7.36
N ALA A 22 -1.98 -0.33 -6.67
CA ALA A 22 -1.85 0.07 -5.27
C ALA A 22 -1.16 1.43 -5.17
N THR A 23 -1.65 2.28 -4.26
CA THR A 23 -0.99 3.54 -3.92
C THR A 23 0.04 3.30 -2.83
N THR A 24 1.23 3.87 -3.01
CA THR A 24 2.30 3.80 -2.01
C THR A 24 1.97 4.68 -0.79
N PRO A 25 2.23 4.21 0.44
CA PRO A 25 2.04 5.04 1.62
C PRO A 25 3.08 6.17 1.68
N THR A 26 2.67 7.32 2.21
CA THR A 26 3.62 8.40 2.54
C THR A 26 4.45 8.00 3.75
N LEU A 27 5.77 7.98 3.58
CA LEU A 27 6.72 7.58 4.61
C LEU A 27 7.37 8.81 5.26
N VAL A 28 7.57 8.73 6.57
CA VAL A 28 8.27 9.72 7.38
C VAL A 28 9.44 9.05 8.12
N PRO A 29 10.55 9.77 8.33
CA PRO A 29 11.67 9.25 9.10
C PRO A 29 11.37 9.25 10.60
N VAL A 30 11.69 8.15 11.28
CA VAL A 30 11.64 8.01 12.74
C VAL A 30 12.91 7.31 13.19
N THR A 31 13.45 7.69 14.36
CA THR A 31 14.60 7.02 14.96
C THR A 31 14.11 6.01 15.98
N VAL A 32 14.45 4.73 15.79
CA VAL A 32 14.15 3.62 16.70
C VAL A 32 15.47 2.94 17.03
N ASP A 33 15.78 2.78 18.33
CA ASP A 33 17.02 2.15 18.80
C ASP A 33 18.31 2.74 18.19
N GLY A 34 18.31 4.05 17.93
CA GLY A 34 19.43 4.77 17.31
C GLY A 34 19.53 4.65 15.80
N VAL A 35 18.66 3.87 15.15
CA VAL A 35 18.62 3.66 13.70
C VAL A 35 17.44 4.41 13.08
N ARG A 36 17.66 5.01 11.91
CA ARG A 36 16.61 5.74 11.17
C ARG A 36 15.81 4.76 10.31
N HIS A 37 14.49 4.72 10.52
CA HIS A 37 13.55 3.94 9.72
C HIS A 37 12.54 4.85 9.01
N LEU A 38 12.03 4.39 7.86
CA LEU A 38 10.94 5.04 7.14
C LEU A 38 9.64 4.29 7.43
N VAL A 39 8.69 4.95 8.07
CA VAL A 39 7.41 4.35 8.47
C VAL A 39 6.24 5.15 7.93
N PRO A 40 5.06 4.53 7.72
CA PRO A 40 3.85 5.27 7.36
C PRO A 40 3.53 6.34 8.40
N GLN A 41 3.20 7.55 7.95
CA GLN A 41 2.98 8.70 8.84
C GLN A 41 1.99 8.42 9.99
N ARG A 42 0.91 7.69 9.71
CA ARG A 42 -0.10 7.32 10.72
C ARG A 42 0.44 6.43 11.85
N LEU A 43 1.54 5.73 11.61
CA LEU A 43 2.16 4.80 12.57
C LEU A 43 3.33 5.42 13.32
N ALA A 44 3.82 6.60 12.94
CA ALA A 44 5.00 7.22 13.53
C ALA A 44 4.94 7.29 15.06
N LYS A 45 3.79 7.68 15.62
CA LYS A 45 3.57 7.75 17.08
C LYS A 45 3.64 6.40 17.78
N ALA A 46 3.28 5.31 17.10
CA ALA A 46 3.36 3.98 17.69
C ALA A 46 4.81 3.49 17.78
N TYR A 47 5.64 3.79 16.77
CA TYR A 47 7.08 3.53 16.79
C TYR A 47 7.80 4.38 17.84
N GLU A 48 7.50 5.69 17.92
CA GLU A 48 8.08 6.60 18.93
C GLU A 48 7.78 6.13 20.37
N ARG A 49 6.59 5.55 20.60
CA ARG A 49 6.16 5.05 21.91
C ARG A 49 6.62 3.61 22.20
N GLY A 50 7.31 2.95 21.26
CA GLY A 50 7.75 1.57 21.40
C GLY A 50 6.63 0.53 21.36
N LEU A 51 5.43 0.88 20.89
CA LEU A 51 4.29 -0.03 20.75
C LEU A 51 4.44 -0.96 19.54
N LEU A 52 5.18 -0.50 18.53
CA LEU A 52 5.57 -1.25 17.35
C LEU A 52 7.08 -1.21 17.22
N ARG A 53 7.68 -2.33 16.76
CA ARG A 53 9.10 -2.42 16.45
C ARG A 53 9.30 -2.75 14.98
N PRO A 54 10.32 -2.19 14.32
CA PRO A 54 10.67 -2.60 12.97
C PRO A 54 11.09 -4.08 13.00
N GLU A 55 10.61 -4.86 12.04
CA GLU A 55 11.12 -6.21 11.81
C GLU A 55 12.54 -6.08 11.21
N ASN A 56 13.43 -7.00 11.58
CA ASN A 56 14.81 -7.05 11.09
C ASN A 56 14.88 -7.38 9.60
#